data_AF-A0AAN7VGB3-F1
#
_entry.id   AF-A0AAN7VGB3-F1
#
_cell.length_a   1.000
_cell.length_b   1.000
_cell.length_c   1.000
_cell.angle_alpha   90.00
_cell.angle_beta   90.00
_cell.angle_gamma   90.00
#
_symmetry.space_group_name_H-M   'P 1'
#
loop_
_entity.id
_entity.type
_entity.pdbx_description
1 polymer ?
#
loop_
_entity_poly.entity_id
_entity_poly.type
_entity_poly.pdbx_seq_one_letter_code
_entity_poly.pdbx_strand_id
1 'polypeptide(L)'
;MDVNKKCKEINVNIIQRVLLTPLTCASIVNEIIKCLLYQKSQIPYPYSWIKNVVTKKRINPSDAKSTHLQVERHYRTVATAYDSLEKIMDSITTQFKTGGSNIKQILVVFGSTLYTAREMYTINISGLVSGHIEENHLYANGKQQYKILRDIFFSDEWINAMNAPMLPTNMYVVMQKFVSKLEEELTFESIREYTKPPLVKNVYVNLSYKDDGNHNCCNDLLIFQDLNIIECPLNSTESNDATNLSEKSTEQVQWMQSKAFVKGFKECFINGISATELW
;
A
#
# COMPACT_ATOMS: atom_id res chain seq x y z
N MET A 1 19.63 32.82 0.80
CA MET A 1 18.38 33.13 0.09
C MET A 1 18.38 32.30 -1.18
N ASP A 2 17.21 31.72 -1.48
CA ASP A 2 16.90 30.71 -2.50
C ASP A 2 17.56 29.33 -2.28
N VAL A 3 16.84 28.21 -2.33
CA VAL A 3 15.74 27.87 -3.23
C VAL A 3 14.67 27.08 -2.47
N ASN A 4 13.44 27.56 -2.55
CA ASN A 4 12.23 26.83 -2.23
C ASN A 4 12.20 25.57 -3.12
N LYS A 5 12.73 24.45 -2.63
CA LYS A 5 12.79 23.18 -3.38
C LYS A 5 11.35 22.68 -3.51
N LYS A 6 10.72 23.05 -4.62
CA LYS A 6 9.31 22.75 -4.94
C LYS A 6 9.05 21.27 -4.66
N CYS A 7 8.16 20.98 -3.71
CA CYS A 7 7.69 19.62 -3.49
C CYS A 7 7.02 19.13 -4.78
N LYS A 8 7.36 17.92 -5.21
CA LYS A 8 6.74 17.31 -6.40
C LYS A 8 5.48 16.58 -5.94
N GLU A 9 4.36 16.93 -6.53
CA GLU A 9 3.05 16.39 -6.15
C GLU A 9 2.39 15.75 -7.38
N ILE A 10 1.98 14.50 -7.22
CA ILE A 10 1.20 13.74 -8.18
C ILE A 10 -0.23 13.78 -7.66
N ASN A 11 -1.09 14.51 -8.37
CA ASN A 11 -2.49 14.65 -7.99
C ASN A 11 -3.33 13.71 -8.84
N VAL A 12 -3.93 12.70 -8.20
CA VAL A 12 -4.81 11.76 -8.88
C VAL A 12 -6.22 11.92 -8.33
N ASN A 13 -7.06 12.51 -9.18
CA ASN A 13 -8.49 12.61 -8.89
C ASN A 13 -9.18 11.31 -9.29
N ILE A 14 -9.64 10.57 -8.29
CA ILE A 14 -10.36 9.31 -8.50
C ILE A 14 -11.81 9.69 -8.82
N ILE A 15 -12.11 9.68 -10.12
CA ILE A 15 -13.44 10.01 -10.65
C ILE A 15 -14.51 9.12 -10.01
N GLN A 16 -15.68 9.70 -9.73
CA GLN A 16 -16.92 9.15 -9.14
C GLN A 16 -17.35 7.71 -9.55
N ARG A 17 -16.78 7.13 -10.60
CA ARG A 17 -17.15 5.80 -11.12
C ARG A 17 -16.35 4.65 -10.50
N VAL A 18 -15.49 4.93 -9.53
CA VAL A 18 -14.63 3.94 -8.86
C VAL A 18 -14.85 4.03 -7.36
N LEU A 19 -15.41 2.99 -6.76
CA LEU A 19 -15.54 2.91 -5.32
C LEU A 19 -14.16 2.71 -4.71
N LEU A 20 -13.60 3.75 -4.08
CA LEU A 20 -12.35 3.64 -3.35
C LEU A 20 -12.64 3.07 -1.95
N THR A 21 -12.86 1.77 -1.91
CA THR A 21 -13.00 1.03 -0.66
C THR A 21 -11.64 0.87 0.04
N PRO A 22 -11.61 0.63 1.37
CA PRO A 22 -10.38 0.37 2.10
C PRO A 22 -9.47 -0.69 1.47
N LEU A 23 -10.01 -1.83 0.99
CA LEU A 23 -9.17 -2.84 0.34
C LEU A 23 -8.62 -2.41 -1.01
N THR A 24 -9.44 -1.70 -1.80
CA THR A 24 -8.99 -1.16 -3.08
C THR A 24 -7.85 -0.16 -2.86
N CYS A 25 -7.97 0.70 -1.85
CA CYS A 25 -6.92 1.65 -1.48
C CYS A 25 -5.65 0.93 -1.00
N ALA A 26 -5.77 -0.08 -0.11
CA ALA A 26 -4.64 -0.89 0.33
C ALA A 26 -3.91 -1.55 -0.85
N SER A 27 -4.67 -2.09 -1.81
CA SER A 27 -4.14 -2.69 -3.03
C SER A 27 -3.35 -1.67 -3.88
N ILE A 28 -3.88 -0.46 -4.07
CA ILE A 28 -3.18 0.63 -4.76
C ILE A 28 -1.87 1.00 -4.04
N VAL A 29 -1.92 1.18 -2.72
CA VAL A 29 -0.74 1.49 -1.90
C VAL A 29 0.32 0.41 -2.02
N ASN A 30 -0.07 -0.86 -1.96
CA ASN A 30 0.84 -2.00 -2.09
C ASN A 30 1.52 -2.04 -3.47
N GLU A 31 0.79 -1.76 -4.55
CA GLU A 31 1.38 -1.65 -5.90
C GLU A 31 2.34 -0.46 -6.03
N ILE A 32 2.01 0.69 -5.43
CA ILE A 32 2.94 1.83 -5.36
C ILE A 32 4.24 1.41 -4.66
N ILE A 33 4.16 0.72 -3.51
CA ILE A 33 5.35 0.26 -2.76
C ILE A 33 6.20 -0.71 -3.59
N LYS A 34 5.58 -1.69 -4.27
CA LYS A 34 6.29 -2.61 -5.18
C LYS A 34 7.03 -1.85 -6.27
N CYS A 35 6.35 -0.88 -6.88
CA CYS A 35 6.90 -0.06 -7.95
C CYS A 35 8.07 0.80 -7.45
N LEU A 36 7.92 1.45 -6.28
CA LEU A 36 8.99 2.24 -5.65
C LEU A 36 10.24 1.40 -5.40
N LEU A 37 10.11 0.22 -4.81
CA LEU A 37 11.25 -0.65 -4.53
C LEU A 37 12.05 -0.99 -5.78
N TYR A 38 11.37 -1.32 -6.87
CA TYR A 38 12.00 -1.68 -8.13
C TYR A 38 12.60 -0.46 -8.83
N GLN A 39 11.82 0.60 -9.05
CA GLN A 39 12.26 1.78 -9.81
C GLN A 39 13.33 2.60 -9.07
N LYS A 40 13.38 2.53 -7.73
CA LYS A 40 14.45 3.13 -6.92
C LYS A 40 15.67 2.24 -6.75
N SER A 41 15.74 1.11 -7.47
CA SER A 41 16.84 0.15 -7.40
C SER A 41 17.10 -0.37 -5.99
N GLN A 42 16.05 -0.48 -5.16
CA GLN A 42 16.14 -1.08 -3.83
C GLN A 42 16.06 -2.60 -3.92
N ILE A 43 15.34 -3.11 -4.91
CA ILE A 43 15.39 -4.50 -5.34
C ILE A 43 15.72 -4.54 -6.84
N PRO A 44 16.52 -5.51 -7.30
CA PRO A 44 16.93 -5.60 -8.71
C PRO A 44 15.85 -6.23 -9.60
N TYR A 45 14.83 -6.87 -9.02
CA TYR A 45 13.80 -7.60 -9.77
C TYR A 45 12.40 -7.14 -9.38
N PRO A 46 11.42 -7.19 -10.31
CA PRO A 46 10.03 -6.96 -9.98
C PRO A 46 9.52 -7.95 -8.92
N TYR A 47 8.59 -7.50 -8.08
CA TYR A 47 7.98 -8.32 -7.04
C TYR A 47 7.45 -9.67 -7.55
N SER A 48 6.77 -9.68 -8.70
CA SER A 48 6.19 -10.90 -9.29
C SER A 48 7.24 -11.96 -9.63
N TRP A 49 8.42 -11.51 -10.08
CA TRP A 49 9.55 -12.38 -10.36
C TRP A 49 10.11 -12.97 -9.06
N ILE A 50 10.36 -12.14 -8.05
CA ILE A 50 10.87 -12.57 -6.74
C ILE A 50 9.92 -13.60 -6.11
N LYS A 51 8.61 -13.32 -6.13
CA LYS A 51 7.58 -14.22 -5.64
C LYS A 51 7.68 -15.58 -6.30
N ASN A 52 7.68 -15.63 -7.64
CA ASN A 52 7.76 -16.88 -8.37
C ASN A 52 9.00 -17.70 -7.97
N VAL A 53 10.16 -17.06 -7.93
CA VAL A 53 11.42 -17.72 -7.61
C VAL A 53 11.46 -18.25 -6.18
N VAL A 54 11.08 -17.42 -5.20
CA VAL A 54 11.06 -17.82 -3.78
C VAL A 54 10.05 -18.93 -3.55
N THR A 55 8.85 -18.83 -4.13
CA THR A 55 7.83 -19.88 -4.01
C THR A 55 8.29 -21.18 -4.66
N LYS A 56 8.85 -21.14 -5.88
CA LYS A 56 9.34 -22.34 -6.58
C LYS A 56 10.44 -23.05 -5.78
N LYS A 57 11.43 -22.30 -5.27
CA LYS A 57 12.54 -22.87 -4.48
C LYS A 57 12.09 -23.39 -3.11
N ARG A 58 11.03 -22.82 -2.52
CA ARG A 58 10.40 -23.35 -1.29
C ARG A 58 9.65 -24.67 -1.52
N ILE A 59 8.99 -24.82 -2.67
CA ILE A 59 8.26 -26.06 -3.03
C ILE A 59 9.24 -27.18 -3.39
N ASN A 60 10.28 -26.89 -4.18
CA ASN A 60 11.27 -27.86 -4.63
C ASN A 60 12.69 -27.53 -4.10
N PRO A 61 12.98 -27.77 -2.81
CA PRO A 61 14.29 -27.45 -2.23
C PRO A 61 15.43 -28.36 -2.76
N SER A 62 15.10 -29.50 -3.37
CA SER A 62 16.06 -30.47 -3.90
C SER A 62 16.71 -30.08 -5.23
N ASP A 63 16.03 -29.25 -6.04
CA ASP A 63 16.51 -28.83 -7.36
C ASP A 63 17.57 -27.73 -7.26
N ALA A 64 17.68 -27.09 -6.10
CA ALA A 64 18.46 -25.88 -5.85
C ALA A 64 19.74 -26.12 -5.04
N LYS A 65 20.38 -27.29 -5.17
CA LYS A 65 21.69 -27.56 -4.56
C LYS A 65 22.81 -26.83 -5.31
N SER A 66 22.77 -25.49 -5.26
CA SER A 66 23.91 -24.69 -5.68
C SER A 66 25.08 -25.01 -4.73
N THR A 67 26.20 -25.45 -5.28
CA THR A 67 27.43 -25.75 -4.52
C THR A 67 28.11 -24.48 -3.97
N HIS A 68 27.65 -23.30 -4.38
CA HIS A 68 28.32 -22.04 -4.11
C HIS A 68 27.64 -21.25 -2.97
N LEU A 69 28.34 -21.10 -1.86
CA LEU A 69 27.84 -20.42 -0.65
C LEU A 69 27.29 -19.00 -0.92
N GLN A 70 27.86 -18.27 -1.90
CA GLN A 70 27.40 -16.92 -2.22
C GLN A 70 26.02 -16.92 -2.91
N VAL A 71 25.71 -17.93 -3.72
CA VAL A 71 24.40 -18.08 -4.38
C VAL A 71 23.31 -18.28 -3.33
N GLU A 72 23.59 -19.14 -2.35
CA GLU A 72 22.65 -19.43 -1.26
C GLU A 72 22.48 -18.23 -0.32
N ARG A 73 23.57 -17.49 -0.01
CA ARG A 73 23.48 -16.22 0.72
C ARG A 73 22.66 -15.18 -0.02
N HIS A 74 22.83 -15.09 -1.35
CA HIS A 74 22.05 -14.17 -2.17
C HIS A 74 20.57 -14.55 -2.17
N TYR A 75 20.24 -15.85 -2.35
CA TYR A 75 18.87 -16.35 -2.23
C TYR A 75 18.24 -15.99 -0.89
N ARG A 76 18.93 -16.21 0.24
CA ARG A 76 18.43 -15.85 1.58
C ARG A 76 18.14 -14.36 1.71
N THR A 77 18.98 -13.51 1.10
CA THR A 77 18.76 -12.06 1.07
C THR A 77 17.48 -11.73 0.31
N VAL A 78 17.29 -12.33 -0.86
CA VAL A 78 16.08 -12.15 -1.69
C VAL A 78 14.83 -12.66 -0.98
N ALA A 79 14.88 -13.85 -0.39
CA ALA A 79 13.78 -14.44 0.36
C ALA A 79 13.40 -13.60 1.59
N THR A 80 14.39 -13.07 2.32
CA THR A 80 14.14 -12.19 3.47
C THR A 80 13.49 -10.89 3.03
N ALA A 81 13.96 -10.28 1.93
CA ALA A 81 13.35 -9.07 1.38
C ALA A 81 11.91 -9.31 0.91
N TYR A 82 11.65 -10.47 0.28
CA TYR A 82 10.30 -10.91 -0.10
C TYR A 82 9.39 -11.05 1.12
N ASP A 83 9.82 -11.79 2.15
CA ASP A 83 9.01 -12.01 3.35
C ASP A 83 8.74 -10.71 4.12
N SER A 84 9.73 -9.81 4.21
CA SER A 84 9.53 -8.47 4.77
C SER A 84 8.51 -7.66 3.98
N LEU A 85 8.56 -7.72 2.65
CA LEU A 85 7.63 -7.01 1.78
C LEU A 85 6.21 -7.57 1.89
N GLU A 86 6.02 -8.90 1.89
CA GLU A 86 4.72 -9.53 2.13
C GLU A 86 4.15 -9.10 3.48
N LYS A 87 4.96 -9.17 4.55
CA LYS A 87 4.53 -8.73 5.89
C LYS A 87 4.08 -7.27 5.90
N ILE A 88 4.80 -6.37 5.24
CA ILE A 88 4.40 -4.96 5.15
C ILE A 88 3.06 -4.83 4.42
N MET A 89 2.89 -5.49 3.28
CA MET A 89 1.66 -5.41 2.48
C MET A 89 0.45 -6.00 3.21
N ASP A 90 0.63 -7.12 3.92
CA ASP A 90 -0.40 -7.73 4.75
C ASP A 90 -0.75 -6.84 5.94
N SER A 91 0.25 -6.18 6.53
CA SER A 91 0.06 -5.24 7.64
C SER A 91 -0.75 -4.02 7.17
N ILE A 92 -0.41 -3.45 6.01
CA ILE A 92 -1.15 -2.34 5.40
C ILE A 92 -2.60 -2.78 5.15
N THR A 93 -2.79 -3.92 4.50
CA THR A 93 -4.12 -4.46 4.19
C THR A 93 -4.95 -4.66 5.45
N THR A 94 -4.36 -5.21 6.51
CA THR A 94 -5.02 -5.39 7.81
C THR A 94 -5.43 -4.04 8.42
N GLN A 95 -4.55 -3.04 8.42
CA GLN A 95 -4.88 -1.70 8.95
C GLN A 95 -6.02 -1.02 8.18
N PHE A 96 -6.06 -1.18 6.85
CA PHE A 96 -7.19 -0.68 6.06
C PHE A 96 -8.49 -1.42 6.37
N LYS A 97 -8.45 -2.75 6.60
CA LYS A 97 -9.63 -3.54 6.99
C LYS A 97 -10.20 -3.10 8.34
N THR A 98 -9.35 -2.89 9.34
CA THR A 98 -9.78 -2.62 10.72
C THR A 98 -10.17 -1.16 10.95
N GLY A 99 -9.53 -0.23 10.23
CA GLY A 99 -9.70 1.20 10.50
C GLY A 99 -9.34 2.09 9.32
N GLY A 100 -9.57 1.65 8.08
CA GLY A 100 -9.16 2.37 6.87
C GLY A 100 -9.64 3.82 6.80
N SER A 101 -10.87 4.10 7.25
CA SER A 101 -11.44 5.46 7.28
C SER A 101 -10.64 6.43 8.18
N ASN A 102 -9.87 5.91 9.13
CA ASN A 102 -9.05 6.70 10.03
C ASN A 102 -7.66 7.02 9.46
N ILE A 103 -7.24 6.35 8.37
CA ILE A 103 -5.91 6.51 7.79
C ILE A 103 -5.88 7.79 6.94
N LYS A 104 -4.99 8.74 7.30
CA LYS A 104 -4.80 9.99 6.56
C LYS A 104 -3.75 9.88 5.47
N GLN A 105 -2.61 9.30 5.82
CA GLN A 105 -1.48 9.21 4.91
C GLN A 105 -0.55 8.05 5.27
N ILE A 106 0.15 7.57 4.24
CA ILE A 106 1.16 6.52 4.35
C ILE A 106 2.47 7.07 3.78
N LEU A 107 3.53 6.93 4.55
CA LEU A 107 4.87 7.38 4.23
C LEU A 107 5.74 6.17 3.94
N VAL A 108 6.31 6.13 2.74
CA VAL A 108 7.37 5.20 2.35
C VAL A 108 8.70 5.93 2.46
N VAL A 109 9.54 5.51 3.39
CA VAL A 109 10.77 6.21 3.77
C VAL A 109 11.97 5.37 3.41
N PHE A 110 12.86 5.91 2.57
CA PHE A 110 14.13 5.28 2.25
C PHE A 110 15.28 5.97 2.98
N GLY A 111 16.03 5.21 3.78
CA GLY A 111 17.13 5.76 4.57
C GLY A 111 17.90 4.70 5.34
N SER A 112 18.94 5.11 6.05
CA SER A 112 19.65 4.20 6.97
C SER A 112 18.80 3.89 8.20
N THR A 113 18.06 4.90 8.67
CA THR A 113 17.03 4.82 9.71
C THR A 113 15.81 5.65 9.28
N LEU A 114 14.69 5.48 9.98
CA LEU A 114 13.48 6.27 9.75
C LEU A 114 13.71 7.79 9.85
N TYR A 115 14.61 8.24 10.74
CA TYR A 115 14.91 9.65 10.99
C TYR A 115 16.03 10.21 10.09
N THR A 116 16.80 9.33 9.43
CA THR A 116 17.87 9.70 8.49
C THR A 116 17.46 9.39 7.06
N ALA A 117 16.24 9.81 6.71
CA ALA A 117 15.64 9.60 5.41
C ALA A 117 16.43 10.34 4.31
N ARG A 118 16.73 9.63 3.23
CA ARG A 118 17.30 10.19 2.00
C ARG A 118 16.21 10.66 1.04
N GLU A 119 15.16 9.85 0.92
CA GLU A 119 14.02 10.14 0.07
C GLU A 119 12.75 9.57 0.71
N MET A 120 11.63 10.26 0.51
CA MET A 120 10.32 9.90 1.05
C MET A 120 9.25 9.98 -0.04
N TYR A 121 8.23 9.16 0.12
CA TYR A 121 7.02 9.19 -0.70
C TYR A 121 5.83 9.22 0.25
N THR A 122 4.98 10.22 0.11
CA THR A 122 3.80 10.41 0.95
C THR A 122 2.56 10.16 0.13
N ILE A 123 1.80 9.14 0.48
CA ILE A 123 0.52 8.81 -0.16
C ILE A 123 -0.57 9.40 0.74
N ASN A 124 -1.19 10.48 0.29
CA ASN A 124 -2.30 11.13 0.98
C ASN A 124 -3.61 10.48 0.54
N ILE A 125 -4.46 10.16 1.51
CA ILE A 125 -5.75 9.50 1.29
C ILE A 125 -6.82 10.46 1.77
N SER A 126 -7.62 10.95 0.83
CA SER A 126 -8.73 11.86 1.12
C SER A 126 -10.04 11.16 0.83
N GLY A 127 -10.58 10.51 1.87
CA GLY A 127 -11.86 9.80 1.84
C GLY A 127 -11.76 8.35 1.35
N LEU A 128 -12.49 7.47 2.02
CA LEU A 128 -12.73 6.09 1.60
C LEU A 128 -14.22 5.80 1.77
N VAL A 129 -14.79 4.97 0.89
CA VAL A 129 -16.18 4.55 1.04
C VAL A 129 -16.26 3.44 2.09
N SER A 130 -17.13 3.59 3.08
CA SER A 130 -17.42 2.58 4.10
C SER A 130 -18.80 1.95 3.89
N GLY A 131 -19.04 0.75 4.45
CA GLY A 131 -20.36 0.10 4.40
C GLY A 131 -20.61 -0.76 3.15
N HIS A 132 -19.58 -1.00 2.33
CA HIS A 132 -19.65 -1.87 1.16
C HIS A 132 -19.07 -3.25 1.44
N ILE A 133 -19.63 -4.26 0.77
CA ILE A 133 -19.03 -5.60 0.74
C ILE A 133 -17.87 -5.58 -0.26
N GLU A 134 -16.65 -5.49 0.28
CA GLU A 134 -15.40 -5.37 -0.47
C GLU A 134 -15.26 -6.39 -1.61
N GLU A 135 -15.62 -7.64 -1.36
CA GLU A 135 -15.49 -8.75 -2.31
C GLU A 135 -16.31 -8.53 -3.59
N ASN A 136 -17.48 -7.91 -3.46
CA ASN A 136 -18.38 -7.64 -4.58
C ASN A 136 -17.81 -6.58 -5.54
N HIS A 137 -16.85 -5.80 -5.07
CA HIS A 137 -16.25 -4.72 -5.86
C HIS A 137 -14.87 -5.08 -6.41
N LEU A 138 -14.24 -6.17 -5.98
CA LEU A 138 -12.88 -6.54 -6.43
C LEU A 138 -12.75 -6.64 -7.95
N TYR A 139 -13.70 -7.31 -8.62
CA TYR A 139 -13.64 -7.49 -10.08
C TYR A 139 -13.89 -6.18 -10.85
N ALA A 140 -14.92 -5.43 -10.45
CA ALA A 140 -15.26 -4.14 -11.06
C ALA A 140 -14.15 -3.10 -10.84
N ASN A 141 -13.57 -3.10 -9.64
CA ASN A 141 -12.50 -2.19 -9.26
C ASN A 141 -11.16 -2.58 -9.89
N GLY A 142 -10.90 -3.84 -10.22
CA GLY A 142 -9.62 -4.26 -10.81
C GLY A 142 -9.25 -3.51 -12.09
N LYS A 143 -10.19 -3.31 -13.02
CA LYS A 143 -9.96 -2.52 -14.24
C LYS A 143 -9.69 -1.04 -13.95
N GLN A 144 -10.29 -0.50 -12.90
CA GLN A 144 -10.18 0.90 -12.55
C GLN A 144 -8.93 1.18 -11.70
N GLN A 145 -8.56 0.27 -10.82
CA GLN A 145 -7.29 0.26 -10.11
C GLN A 145 -6.13 0.37 -11.11
N TYR A 146 -6.17 -0.39 -12.21
CA TYR A 146 -5.16 -0.28 -13.25
C TYR A 146 -5.08 1.12 -13.86
N LYS A 147 -6.22 1.80 -14.07
CA LYS A 147 -6.22 3.19 -14.58
C LYS A 147 -5.61 4.15 -13.56
N ILE A 148 -5.98 4.04 -12.28
CA ILE A 148 -5.40 4.87 -11.21
C ILE A 148 -3.88 4.68 -11.17
N LEU A 149 -3.41 3.43 -11.15
CA LEU A 149 -1.97 3.13 -11.15
C LEU A 149 -1.28 3.63 -12.43
N ARG A 150 -1.94 3.52 -13.57
CA ARG A 150 -1.45 4.07 -14.84
C ARG A 150 -1.29 5.59 -14.74
N ASP A 151 -2.29 6.31 -14.26
CA ASP A 151 -2.25 7.76 -14.14
C ASP A 151 -1.13 8.20 -13.18
N ILE A 152 -0.90 7.45 -12.09
CA ILE A 152 0.25 7.68 -11.20
C ILE A 152 1.56 7.43 -11.95
N PHE A 153 1.76 6.22 -12.48
CA PHE A 153 3.06 5.78 -12.98
C PHE A 153 3.49 6.42 -14.30
N PHE A 154 2.53 6.89 -15.10
CA PHE A 154 2.79 7.62 -16.35
C PHE A 154 2.75 9.15 -16.18
N SER A 155 2.54 9.67 -14.97
CA SER A 155 2.68 11.10 -14.72
C SER A 155 4.14 11.55 -14.88
N ASP A 156 4.33 12.75 -15.42
CA ASP A 156 5.67 13.34 -15.58
C ASP A 156 6.36 13.48 -14.22
N GLU A 157 5.62 13.81 -13.16
CA GLU A 157 6.14 13.93 -11.81
C GLU A 157 6.67 12.59 -11.28
N TRP A 158 5.96 11.49 -11.53
CA TRP A 158 6.42 10.14 -11.17
C TRP A 158 7.67 9.76 -11.96
N ILE A 159 7.64 9.87 -13.29
CA ILE A 159 8.78 9.55 -14.15
C ILE A 159 10.01 10.36 -13.70
N ASN A 160 9.85 11.67 -13.50
CA ASN A 160 10.90 12.55 -13.02
C ASN A 160 11.35 12.26 -11.58
N ALA A 161 10.48 11.73 -10.73
CA ALA A 161 10.86 11.28 -9.40
C ALA A 161 11.74 10.03 -9.48
N MET A 162 11.46 9.12 -10.41
CA MET A 162 12.14 7.84 -10.60
C MET A 162 13.43 7.91 -11.40
N ASN A 163 13.64 8.96 -12.21
CA ASN A 163 14.83 9.15 -13.05
C ASN A 163 16.18 9.11 -12.30
N ALA A 164 16.19 9.31 -10.97
CA ALA A 164 17.39 9.16 -10.16
C ALA A 164 17.32 7.84 -9.36
N PRO A 165 18.07 6.81 -9.76
CA PRO A 165 18.20 5.59 -8.96
C PRO A 165 18.95 5.89 -7.66
N MET A 166 18.73 5.07 -6.65
CA MET A 166 19.34 5.23 -5.34
C MET A 166 20.14 3.98 -4.99
N LEU A 167 21.24 4.15 -4.26
CA LEU A 167 21.93 3.00 -3.68
C LEU A 167 20.98 2.25 -2.74
N PRO A 168 21.01 0.90 -2.71
CA PRO A 168 20.12 0.15 -1.84
C PRO A 168 20.28 0.56 -0.38
N THR A 169 19.16 0.79 0.28
CA THR A 169 19.05 1.20 1.67
C THR A 169 17.82 0.53 2.29
N ASN A 170 17.52 0.83 3.56
CA ASN A 170 16.31 0.32 4.19
C ASN A 170 15.08 1.14 3.74
N MET A 171 13.97 0.43 3.52
CA MET A 171 12.65 1.00 3.32
C MET A 171 11.80 0.77 4.57
N TYR A 172 11.29 1.85 5.15
CA TYR A 172 10.35 1.84 6.27
C TYR A 172 8.98 2.32 5.79
N VAL A 173 7.93 1.78 6.41
CA VAL A 173 6.56 2.26 6.19
C VAL A 173 6.03 2.85 7.49
N VAL A 174 5.55 4.09 7.40
CA VAL A 174 4.93 4.82 8.49
C VAL A 174 3.53 5.23 8.07
N MET A 175 2.58 5.16 9.00
CA MET A 175 1.19 5.50 8.78
C MET A 175 0.78 6.59 9.75
N GLN A 176 0.02 7.56 9.26
CA GLN A 176 -0.67 8.53 10.10
C GLN A 176 -2.15 8.22 10.10
N LYS A 177 -2.74 8.08 11.29
CA LYS A 177 -4.17 7.84 11.44
C LYS A 177 -4.76 8.55 12.65
N PHE A 178 -6.08 8.64 12.69
CA PHE A 178 -6.79 9.07 13.87
C PHE A 178 -6.78 7.99 14.96
N VAL A 179 -6.67 8.40 16.22
CA VAL A 179 -6.72 7.49 17.37
C VAL A 179 -8.11 6.84 17.43
N SER A 180 -8.14 5.51 17.28
CA SER A 180 -9.32 4.69 17.57
C SER A 180 -9.07 3.90 18.85
N LYS A 181 -10.08 3.77 19.71
CA LYS A 181 -9.98 3.09 21.01
C LYS A 181 -9.80 1.56 20.90
N LEU A 182 -9.86 0.99 19.70
CA LEU A 182 -10.15 -0.43 19.49
C LEU A 182 -9.09 -1.23 18.72
N GLU A 183 -7.83 -0.78 18.69
CA GLU A 183 -6.83 -1.43 17.84
C GLU A 183 -5.70 -2.12 18.60
N GLU A 184 -5.53 -3.41 18.34
CA GLU A 184 -4.38 -4.20 18.77
C GLU A 184 -3.16 -3.92 17.86
N GLU A 185 -2.05 -3.49 18.46
CA GLU A 185 -0.78 -3.14 17.83
C GLU A 185 0.05 -4.36 17.37
N LEU A 186 -0.56 -5.29 16.62
CA LEU A 186 0.13 -6.54 16.27
C LEU A 186 1.19 -6.32 15.18
N THR A 187 0.92 -5.49 14.17
CA THR A 187 1.79 -5.33 12.98
C THR A 187 2.45 -3.96 12.85
N PHE A 188 1.88 -2.96 13.50
CA PHE A 188 2.40 -1.59 13.56
C PHE A 188 2.64 -1.21 15.03
N GLU A 189 3.68 -0.41 15.27
CA GLU A 189 4.03 0.12 16.58
C GLU A 189 3.79 1.63 16.60
N SER A 190 3.18 2.12 17.67
CA SER A 190 3.04 3.55 17.90
C SER A 190 4.41 4.23 18.02
N ILE A 191 4.61 5.32 17.28
CA ILE A 191 5.80 6.16 17.41
C ILE A 191 5.39 7.56 17.87
N ARG A 192 6.12 8.10 18.84
CA ARG A 192 5.90 9.46 19.32
C ARG A 192 6.48 10.46 18.32
N GLU A 193 5.66 11.41 17.90
CA GLU A 193 6.07 12.66 17.23
C GLU A 193 7.02 12.46 16.04
N TYR A 194 6.61 11.68 15.04
CA TYR A 194 7.35 11.61 13.79
C TYR A 194 7.37 12.97 13.09
N THR A 195 8.55 13.59 13.05
CA THR A 195 8.78 14.83 12.33
C THR A 195 9.58 14.54 11.06
N LYS A 196 9.02 14.91 9.91
CA LYS A 196 9.70 14.80 8.63
C LYS A 196 11.03 15.57 8.66
N PRO A 197 12.15 14.98 8.23
CA PRO A 197 13.42 15.70 8.14
C PRO A 197 13.30 16.91 7.17
N PRO A 198 13.80 18.10 7.53
CA PRO A 198 13.50 19.35 6.84
C PRO A 198 14.02 19.43 5.38
N LEU A 199 15.01 18.61 5.02
CA LEU A 199 15.67 18.64 3.70
C LEU A 199 15.43 17.39 2.86
N VAL A 200 14.61 16.46 3.33
CA VAL A 200 14.35 15.21 2.62
C VAL A 200 13.55 15.47 1.34
N LYS A 201 13.99 14.90 0.22
CA LYS A 201 13.21 14.90 -1.01
C LYS A 201 11.93 14.10 -0.73
N ASN A 202 10.77 14.73 -0.88
CA ASN A 202 9.47 14.08 -0.70
C ASN A 202 8.64 14.24 -1.95
N VAL A 203 8.03 13.14 -2.40
CA VAL A 203 7.08 13.11 -3.50
C VAL A 203 5.71 12.76 -2.92
N TYR A 204 4.71 13.57 -3.22
CA TYR A 204 3.35 13.35 -2.73
C TYR A 204 2.52 12.66 -3.81
N VAL A 205 1.75 11.64 -3.43
CA VAL A 205 0.74 11.00 -4.25
C VAL A 205 -0.59 11.27 -3.56
N ASN A 206 -1.38 12.18 -4.13
CA ASN A 206 -2.66 12.57 -3.56
C ASN A 206 -3.77 11.75 -4.20
N LEU A 207 -4.35 10.83 -3.43
CA LEU A 207 -5.53 10.07 -3.82
C LEU A 207 -6.77 10.83 -3.31
N SER A 208 -7.35 11.64 -4.19
CA SER A 208 -8.57 12.39 -3.87
C SER A 208 -9.81 11.63 -4.31
N TYR A 209 -10.60 11.21 -3.34
CA TYR A 209 -11.88 10.56 -3.54
C TYR A 209 -12.99 11.44 -2.95
N LYS A 210 -14.09 11.59 -3.68
CA LYS A 210 -15.30 12.26 -3.20
C LYS A 210 -16.46 11.31 -3.38
N ASP A 211 -16.98 10.84 -2.26
CA ASP A 211 -18.22 10.07 -2.25
C ASP A 211 -19.38 11.00 -2.61
N ASP A 212 -20.22 10.63 -3.58
CA ASP A 212 -21.47 11.32 -3.86
C ASP A 212 -22.65 10.75 -3.06
N GLY A 213 -22.42 9.70 -2.26
CA GLY A 213 -23.43 9.06 -1.44
C GLY A 213 -24.48 8.28 -2.24
N ASN A 214 -24.28 8.10 -3.56
CA ASN A 214 -25.29 7.57 -4.46
C ASN A 214 -24.89 6.18 -4.98
N HIS A 215 -24.53 5.28 -4.06
CA HIS A 215 -24.00 3.97 -4.38
C HIS A 215 -24.88 2.84 -3.84
N ASN A 216 -25.98 2.52 -4.52
CA ASN A 216 -26.82 1.33 -4.26
C ASN A 216 -26.15 0.00 -4.69
N CYS A 217 -24.86 0.00 -5.00
CA CYS A 217 -24.19 -1.12 -5.64
C CYS A 217 -24.14 -2.42 -4.81
N CYS A 218 -24.34 -2.37 -3.49
CA CYS A 218 -24.45 -3.57 -2.65
C CYS A 218 -25.90 -4.03 -2.43
N ASN A 219 -26.90 -3.20 -2.76
CA ASN A 219 -28.31 -3.53 -2.64
C ASN A 219 -28.86 -4.19 -3.91
N ASP A 220 -28.22 -3.98 -5.06
CA ASP A 220 -28.63 -4.53 -6.36
C ASP A 220 -28.00 -5.91 -6.66
N LEU A 221 -27.73 -6.73 -5.62
CA LEU A 221 -27.24 -8.09 -5.82
C LEU A 221 -28.40 -8.98 -6.27
N LEU A 222 -28.35 -9.45 -7.51
CA LEU A 222 -29.24 -10.50 -8.01
C LEU A 222 -28.90 -11.82 -7.29
N ILE A 223 -29.64 -12.11 -6.22
CA ILE A 223 -29.60 -13.43 -5.58
C ILE A 223 -30.23 -14.42 -6.58
N PHE A 224 -29.41 -15.33 -7.10
CA PHE A 224 -29.81 -16.33 -8.11
C PHE A 224 -30.75 -17.42 -7.58
N GLN A 225 -31.48 -17.16 -6.49
CA GLN A 225 -32.29 -18.13 -5.75
C GLN A 225 -33.75 -17.69 -5.52
N ASP A 226 -34.17 -16.52 -6.02
CA ASP A 226 -35.55 -16.01 -5.85
C ASP A 226 -36.44 -16.19 -7.08
N LEU A 227 -36.24 -17.28 -7.84
CA LEU A 227 -37.19 -17.70 -8.88
C LEU A 227 -38.34 -18.57 -8.35
N ASN A 228 -38.59 -18.59 -7.03
CA ASN A 228 -39.81 -19.19 -6.47
C ASN A 228 -40.35 -18.34 -5.30
N ILE A 229 -41.27 -17.44 -5.65
CA ILE A 229 -42.50 -17.07 -4.93
C ILE A 229 -42.44 -17.08 -3.39
N ILE A 230 -42.55 -15.89 -2.79
CA ILE A 230 -43.64 -15.52 -1.85
C ILE A 230 -43.77 -13.99 -1.88
N GLU A 231 -44.93 -13.50 -2.32
CA GLU A 231 -45.37 -12.13 -2.05
C GLU A 231 -45.57 -11.97 -0.55
N CYS A 232 -44.78 -11.11 0.10
CA CYS A 232 -45.06 -10.64 1.45
C CYS A 232 -45.24 -9.11 1.39
N PRO A 233 -46.42 -8.58 1.77
CA PRO A 233 -46.70 -7.16 1.64
C PRO A 233 -45.88 -6.34 2.64
N LEU A 234 -45.26 -5.28 2.12
CA LEU A 234 -44.74 -4.14 2.85
C LEU A 234 -45.73 -3.67 3.91
N ASN A 235 -45.30 -3.64 5.17
CA ASN A 235 -45.76 -2.69 6.19
C ASN A 235 -44.83 -2.76 7.41
N SER A 236 -43.93 -1.79 7.54
CA SER A 236 -43.96 -0.83 8.66
C SER A 236 -42.71 0.06 8.63
N THR A 237 -43.01 1.35 8.50
CA THR A 237 -42.25 2.48 9.02
C THR A 237 -41.48 2.19 10.30
N GLU A 238 -40.16 2.36 10.25
CA GLU A 238 -39.39 2.85 11.39
C GLU A 238 -38.48 3.99 10.91
N SER A 239 -38.93 5.20 11.23
CA SER A 239 -38.14 6.41 11.26
C SER A 239 -37.05 6.27 12.33
N ASN A 240 -35.80 6.08 11.90
CA ASN A 240 -34.66 6.27 12.78
C ASN A 240 -34.05 7.65 12.48
N ASP A 241 -34.51 8.63 13.26
CA ASP A 241 -33.77 9.85 13.57
C ASP A 241 -32.44 9.45 14.23
N ALA A 242 -31.44 9.18 13.42
CA ALA A 242 -30.05 9.14 13.85
C ALA A 242 -29.61 10.59 14.08
N THR A 243 -29.85 11.04 15.31
CA THR A 243 -29.34 12.28 15.89
C THR A 243 -27.86 12.46 15.56
N ASN A 244 -27.59 13.51 14.78
CA ASN A 244 -26.27 14.07 14.56
C ASN A 244 -25.67 14.55 15.89
N LEU A 245 -24.97 13.66 16.59
CA LEU A 245 -24.02 14.05 17.63
C LEU A 245 -22.66 14.28 16.96
N SER A 246 -22.51 15.49 16.43
CA SER A 246 -21.22 16.11 16.16
C SER A 246 -20.49 16.33 17.48
N GLU A 247 -19.94 15.26 18.05
CA GLU A 247 -18.84 15.40 19.00
C GLU A 247 -17.59 15.73 18.18
N LYS A 248 -17.22 17.02 18.19
CA LYS A 248 -15.86 17.46 17.89
C LYS A 248 -14.92 16.86 18.95
N SER A 249 -14.66 15.56 18.86
CA SER A 249 -13.47 15.00 19.48
C SER A 249 -12.30 15.71 18.80
N THR A 250 -11.43 16.34 19.60
CA THR A 250 -10.13 16.80 19.10
C THR A 250 -9.45 15.59 18.51
N GLU A 251 -9.49 15.47 17.18
CA GLU A 251 -9.03 14.28 16.47
C GLU A 251 -7.52 14.14 16.66
N GLN A 252 -7.12 13.44 17.72
CA GLN A 252 -5.72 13.24 18.01
C GLN A 252 -5.16 12.33 16.93
N VAL A 253 -4.12 12.82 16.26
CA VAL A 253 -3.46 12.10 15.19
C VAL A 253 -2.29 11.32 15.77
N GLN A 254 -2.20 10.05 15.42
CA GLN A 254 -1.14 9.15 15.86
C GLN A 254 -0.32 8.67 14.66
N TRP A 255 0.99 8.57 14.88
CA TRP A 255 1.93 7.98 13.95
C TRP A 255 2.24 6.54 14.35
N MET A 256 2.25 5.65 13.38
CA MET A 256 2.59 4.24 13.59
C MET A 256 3.61 3.78 12.55
N GLN A 257 4.58 2.98 12.96
CA GLN A 257 5.59 2.39 12.08
C GLN A 257 5.33 0.90 11.91
N SER A 258 5.50 0.37 10.70
CA SER A 258 5.50 -1.08 10.52
C SER A 258 6.67 -1.71 11.27
N LYS A 259 6.42 -2.85 11.93
CA LYS A 259 7.47 -3.65 12.60
C LYS A 259 8.47 -4.25 11.59
N ALA A 260 8.02 -4.45 10.35
CA ALA A 260 8.85 -4.94 9.26
C ALA A 260 9.43 -3.78 8.44
N PHE A 261 10.63 -4.01 7.90
CA PHE A 261 11.26 -3.11 6.93
C PHE A 261 11.94 -3.97 5.85
N VAL A 262 12.10 -3.40 4.65
CA VAL A 262 12.82 -4.08 3.56
C VAL A 262 14.23 -3.53 3.49
N LYS A 263 15.22 -4.41 3.57
CA LYS A 263 16.61 -4.07 3.31
C LYS A 263 16.86 -4.19 1.81
N GLY A 264 17.19 -3.08 1.16
CA GLY A 264 17.54 -3.08 -0.24
C GLY A 264 18.80 -3.90 -0.53
N PHE A 265 18.87 -4.49 -1.72
CA PHE A 265 20.00 -5.31 -2.16
C PHE A 265 20.28 -5.11 -3.66
N LYS A 266 21.49 -5.48 -4.08
CA LYS A 266 21.87 -5.53 -5.50
C LYS A 266 21.87 -6.96 -5.98
N GLU A 267 21.77 -7.12 -7.30
CA GLU A 267 22.09 -8.38 -7.96
C GLU A 267 23.53 -8.82 -7.62
N CYS A 268 23.71 -10.12 -7.51
CA CYS A 268 25.00 -10.76 -7.22
C CYS A 268 25.47 -11.49 -8.48
N PHE A 269 26.73 -11.28 -8.88
CA PHE A 269 27.35 -11.98 -10.00
C PHE A 269 28.49 -12.87 -9.49
N ILE A 270 28.57 -14.09 -10.00
CA ILE A 270 29.60 -15.09 -9.69
C ILE A 270 30.21 -15.53 -11.02
N ASN A 271 31.50 -15.26 -11.22
CA ASN A 271 32.21 -15.55 -12.47
C ASN A 271 31.52 -14.95 -13.72
N GLY A 272 30.92 -13.77 -13.59
CA GLY A 272 30.19 -13.10 -14.68
C GLY A 272 28.76 -13.60 -14.92
N ILE A 273 28.32 -14.62 -14.18
CA ILE A 273 26.97 -15.18 -14.26
C ILE A 273 26.13 -14.63 -13.11
N SER A 274 24.87 -14.25 -13.37
CA SER A 274 23.97 -13.83 -12.29
C SER A 274 23.75 -14.98 -11.30
N ALA A 275 23.84 -14.72 -10.01
CA ALA A 275 23.55 -15.71 -8.97
C ALA A 275 22.13 -16.29 -9.09
N THR A 276 21.23 -15.57 -9.78
CA THR A 276 19.86 -16.00 -10.00
C THR A 276 19.71 -17.05 -11.11
N GLU A 277 20.65 -17.10 -12.06
CA GLU A 277 20.73 -18.16 -13.08
C GLU A 277 21.26 -19.48 -12.49
N LEU A 278 21.83 -19.42 -11.28
CA LEU A 278 22.44 -20.53 -10.57
C LEU A 278 21.55 -21.09 -9.45
N TRP A 279 20.28 -20.67 -9.40
CA TRP A 279 19.30 -21.04 -8.36
C TRP A 279 18.55 -22.33 -8.61
#